data_AF-A0A2J7ZJJ8-F1
#
_entry.id   AF-A0A2J7ZJJ8-F1
#
_cell.length_a   1.000
_cell.length_b   1.000
_cell.length_c   1.000
_cell.angle_alpha   90.00
_cell.angle_beta   90.00
_cell.angle_gamma   90.00
#
_symmetry.space_group_name_H-M   'P 1'
#
loop_
_entity.id
_entity.type
_entity.pdbx_description
1 polymer ?
#
loop_
_entity_poly.entity_id
_entity_poly.type
_entity_poly.pdbx_seq_one_letter_code
_entity_poly.pdbx_strand_id
1 'polypeptide(L)'
;MIPCLFRTAGQCLSYQNMRDILEFCVEEKLVLIADEVYQANIYVGDKEFFSFKKVACDIGVLEQVPLVSLHSISKGFIGECGRRGGYMEVTGFPEAVKDQILKLASINLCPNLSGQICCALMMNPPAPGQPSFERYWAEKRAILGSLKRRAELLVGALNKLEGVSCNSAEGALYAFPRVSLPEAAVAVAEQL
;
A
#
# COMPACT_ATOMS: atom_id res chain seq x y z
N MET A 1 -11.17 -2.09 6.11
CA MET A 1 -9.86 -2.21 5.43
C MET A 1 -9.54 -0.85 4.83
N ILE A 2 -8.46 -0.22 5.27
CA ILE A 2 -8.01 1.11 4.82
C ILE A 2 -6.70 0.92 4.06
N PRO A 3 -6.62 1.26 2.77
CA PRO A 3 -5.36 1.30 2.04
C PRO A 3 -4.57 2.54 2.46
N CYS A 4 -3.33 2.37 2.95
CA CYS A 4 -2.46 3.51 3.29
C CYS A 4 -2.02 4.27 2.05
N LEU A 5 -2.00 3.57 0.92
CA LEU A 5 -1.75 4.13 -0.39
C LEU A 5 -2.90 3.70 -1.31
N PHE A 6 -3.78 4.64 -1.64
CA PHE A 6 -5.02 4.34 -2.36
C PHE A 6 -4.69 3.74 -3.72
N ARG A 7 -5.07 2.47 -3.92
CA ARG A 7 -4.71 1.71 -5.12
C ARG A 7 -5.15 2.40 -6.41
N THR A 8 -6.33 3.03 -6.43
CA THR A 8 -6.84 3.73 -7.62
C THR A 8 -6.39 5.20 -7.65
N ALA A 9 -6.53 5.92 -6.54
CA ALA A 9 -6.26 7.35 -6.49
C ALA A 9 -4.76 7.72 -6.36
N GLY A 10 -3.89 6.77 -6.02
CA GLY A 10 -2.44 6.98 -5.88
C GLY A 10 -2.03 7.87 -4.70
N GLN A 11 -2.94 8.19 -3.78
CA GLN A 11 -2.70 9.09 -2.64
C GLN A 11 -2.06 8.35 -1.47
N CYS A 12 -1.12 9.00 -0.78
CA CYS A 12 -0.53 8.54 0.48
C CYS A 12 -1.15 9.30 1.66
N LEU A 13 -1.61 8.57 2.69
CA LEU A 13 -2.15 9.18 3.91
C LEU A 13 -1.08 9.97 4.67
N SER A 14 -1.46 11.12 5.22
CA SER A 14 -0.59 11.90 6.11
C SER A 14 -0.54 11.26 7.50
N TYR A 15 0.52 11.57 8.27
CA TYR A 15 0.64 11.12 9.66
C TYR A 15 -0.56 11.54 10.51
N GLN A 16 -1.02 12.79 10.36
CA GLN A 16 -2.18 13.30 11.10
C GLN A 16 -3.46 12.53 10.75
N ASN A 17 -3.71 12.27 9.47
CA ASN A 17 -4.88 11.49 9.07
C ASN A 17 -4.82 10.06 9.63
N MET A 18 -3.64 9.43 9.66
CA MET A 18 -3.49 8.10 10.26
C MET A 18 -3.78 8.12 11.76
N ARG A 19 -3.33 9.17 12.46
CA ARG A 19 -3.64 9.37 13.87
C ARG A 19 -5.14 9.52 14.10
N ASP A 20 -5.81 10.39 13.34
CA ASP A 20 -7.25 10.62 13.48
C ASP A 20 -8.05 9.34 13.21
N ILE A 21 -7.62 8.53 12.22
CA ILE A 21 -8.21 7.21 11.94
C ILE A 21 -8.03 6.25 13.11
N LEU A 22 -6.84 6.22 13.73
CA LEU A 22 -6.57 5.35 14.88
C LEU A 22 -7.41 5.75 16.09
N GLU A 23 -7.49 7.04 16.40
CA GLU A 23 -8.34 7.58 17.47
C GLU A 23 -9.81 7.20 17.25
N PHE A 24 -10.32 7.38 16.02
CA PHE A 24 -11.66 6.95 15.63
C PHE A 24 -11.87 5.44 15.80
N CYS A 25 -10.90 4.60 15.44
CA CYS A 25 -10.99 3.16 15.63
C CYS A 25 -11.02 2.75 17.12
N VAL A 26 -10.31 3.48 17.99
CA VAL A 26 -10.38 3.28 19.45
C VAL A 26 -11.78 3.62 19.96
N GLU A 27 -12.29 4.80 19.62
CA GLU A 27 -13.57 5.31 20.10
C GLU A 27 -14.75 4.41 19.69
N GLU A 28 -14.77 4.03 18.41
CA GLU A 28 -15.84 3.21 17.83
C GLU A 28 -15.61 1.70 17.95
N LYS A 29 -14.52 1.28 18.62
CA LYS A 29 -14.13 -0.13 18.83
C LYS A 29 -14.06 -0.93 17.52
N LEU A 30 -13.45 -0.34 16.51
CA LEU A 30 -13.33 -0.91 15.17
C LEU A 30 -12.01 -1.65 14.99
N VAL A 31 -12.07 -2.75 14.25
CA VAL A 31 -10.88 -3.44 13.77
C VAL A 31 -10.30 -2.67 12.58
N LEU A 32 -9.02 -2.32 12.67
CA LEU A 32 -8.29 -1.68 11.59
C LEU A 32 -7.51 -2.72 10.78
N ILE A 33 -7.84 -2.87 9.50
CA ILE A 33 -7.04 -3.65 8.55
C ILE A 33 -6.33 -2.67 7.63
N ALA A 34 -5.03 -2.50 7.81
CA ALA A 34 -4.17 -1.61 7.03
C ALA A 34 -3.56 -2.36 5.84
N ASP A 35 -3.95 -1.97 4.62
CA ASP A 35 -3.35 -2.50 3.39
C ASP A 35 -2.17 -1.61 2.96
N GLU A 36 -0.95 -2.09 3.24
CA GLU A 36 0.32 -1.37 3.08
C GLU A 36 1.20 -1.98 1.97
N VAL A 37 0.58 -2.64 0.98
CA VAL A 37 1.31 -3.35 -0.10
C VAL A 37 2.13 -2.44 -1.02
N TYR A 38 1.85 -1.14 -1.08
CA TYR A 38 2.60 -0.16 -1.88
C TYR A 38 3.56 0.72 -1.07
N GLN A 39 3.90 0.33 0.17
CA GLN A 39 4.75 1.12 1.08
C GLN A 39 6.10 1.57 0.49
N ALA A 40 6.67 0.80 -0.45
CA ALA A 40 7.94 1.14 -1.11
C ALA A 40 7.79 2.02 -2.38
N ASN A 41 6.57 2.36 -2.78
CA ASN A 41 6.25 3.08 -4.02
C ASN A 41 5.71 4.47 -3.73
N ILE A 42 6.59 5.36 -3.26
CA ILE A 42 6.30 6.78 -3.11
C ILE A 42 7.15 7.57 -4.10
N TYR A 43 6.50 8.45 -4.85
CA TYR A 43 7.15 9.25 -5.91
C TYR A 43 7.33 10.71 -5.52
N VAL A 44 6.57 11.20 -4.54
CA VAL A 44 6.62 12.59 -4.08
C VAL A 44 7.76 12.74 -3.07
N GLY A 45 8.65 13.72 -3.30
CA GLY A 45 9.85 13.90 -2.48
C GLY A 45 9.57 14.30 -1.04
N ASP A 46 8.43 14.94 -0.79
CA ASP A 46 8.10 15.56 0.50
C ASP A 46 7.21 14.65 1.37
N LYS A 47 6.79 13.49 0.84
CA LYS A 47 5.94 12.53 1.54
C LYS A 47 6.72 11.27 1.86
N GLU A 48 6.65 10.87 3.12
CA GLU A 48 7.19 9.60 3.62
C GLU A 48 6.05 8.62 3.89
N PHE A 49 6.33 7.32 3.80
CA PHE A 49 5.37 6.29 4.22
C PHE A 49 5.51 6.09 5.73
N PHE A 50 4.38 6.18 6.43
CA PHE A 50 4.26 5.75 7.81
C PHE A 50 3.41 4.48 7.86
N SER A 51 3.84 3.48 8.62
CA SER A 51 2.97 2.33 8.89
C SER A 51 1.98 2.68 9.99
N PHE A 52 0.76 2.15 9.91
CA PHE A 52 -0.23 2.33 10.99
C PHE A 52 0.29 1.81 12.32
N LYS A 53 1.09 0.73 12.30
CA LYS A 53 1.75 0.21 13.50
C LYS A 53 2.69 1.25 14.11
N LYS A 54 3.53 1.92 13.32
CA LYS A 54 4.41 2.97 13.81
C LYS A 54 3.59 4.09 14.46
N VAL A 55 2.56 4.58 13.79
CA VAL A 55 1.72 5.67 14.31
C VAL A 55 1.00 5.23 15.60
N ALA A 56 0.47 4.01 15.64
CA ALA A 56 -0.19 3.44 16.82
C ALA A 56 0.76 3.27 18.02
N CYS A 57 2.02 2.89 17.77
CA CYS A 57 3.07 2.90 18.79
C CYS A 57 3.37 4.31 19.29
N ASP A 58 3.57 5.26 18.36
CA ASP A 58 3.96 6.64 18.67
C ASP A 58 2.89 7.35 19.55
N ILE A 59 1.60 7.07 19.32
CA ILE A 59 0.49 7.65 20.10
C ILE A 59 0.01 6.77 21.27
N GLY A 60 0.62 5.58 21.48
CA GLY A 60 0.36 4.72 22.64
C GLY A 60 -0.97 3.94 22.61
N VAL A 61 -1.55 3.69 21.42
CA VAL A 61 -2.84 2.99 21.27
C VAL A 61 -2.71 1.59 20.67
N LEU A 62 -1.49 1.08 20.45
CA LEU A 62 -1.25 -0.20 19.79
C LEU A 62 -2.02 -1.38 20.40
N GLU A 63 -2.12 -1.43 21.73
CA GLU A 63 -2.85 -2.50 22.45
C GLU A 63 -4.36 -2.25 22.52
N GLN A 64 -4.81 -1.04 22.19
CA GLN A 64 -6.23 -0.63 22.28
C GLN A 64 -6.98 -0.83 20.95
N VAL A 65 -6.25 -0.83 19.83
CA VAL A 65 -6.81 -1.04 18.49
C VAL A 65 -6.44 -2.42 17.97
N PRO A 66 -7.42 -3.30 17.67
CA PRO A 66 -7.14 -4.50 16.91
C PRO A 66 -6.69 -4.11 15.48
N LEU A 67 -5.39 -4.21 15.24
CA LEU A 67 -4.72 -3.80 14.01
C LEU A 67 -4.16 -5.01 13.26
N VAL A 68 -4.47 -5.10 11.97
CA VAL A 68 -3.89 -6.04 11.01
C VAL A 68 -3.19 -5.28 9.90
N SER A 69 -1.86 -5.31 9.86
CA SER A 69 -1.06 -4.71 8.77
C SER A 69 -0.72 -5.75 7.71
N LEU A 70 -1.04 -5.47 6.44
CA LEU A 70 -0.84 -6.37 5.30
C LEU A 70 0.31 -5.89 4.42
N HIS A 71 1.21 -6.81 4.04
CA HIS A 71 2.24 -6.53 3.07
C HIS A 71 2.46 -7.69 2.08
N SER A 72 3.00 -7.39 0.90
CA SER A 72 3.17 -8.35 -0.19
C SER A 72 4.37 -8.05 -1.07
N ILE A 73 5.04 -9.11 -1.52
CA ILE A 73 6.12 -9.04 -2.53
C ILE A 73 5.60 -8.78 -3.95
N SER A 74 4.29 -8.82 -4.16
CA SER A 74 3.69 -8.75 -5.49
C SER A 74 3.74 -7.36 -6.10
N LYS A 75 3.95 -6.33 -5.28
CA LYS A 75 3.81 -4.93 -5.65
C LYS A 75 5.14 -4.20 -5.50
N GLY A 76 5.16 -3.02 -6.09
CA GLY A 76 6.29 -2.12 -6.04
C GLY A 76 7.47 -2.50 -6.90
N PHE A 77 8.68 -2.04 -6.53
CA PHE A 77 9.90 -2.33 -7.32
C PHE A 77 10.32 -3.80 -7.25
N ILE A 78 9.83 -4.55 -6.26
CA ILE A 78 10.08 -5.99 -6.12
C ILE A 78 9.25 -6.76 -7.15
N GLY A 79 7.94 -6.53 -7.20
CA GLY A 79 7.10 -6.95 -8.34
C GLY A 79 7.02 -8.46 -8.60
N GLU A 80 7.30 -9.31 -7.61
CA GLU A 80 7.38 -10.77 -7.73
C GLU A 80 5.99 -11.44 -7.64
N CYS A 81 5.01 -10.95 -8.41
CA CYS A 81 3.60 -11.33 -8.27
C CYS A 81 3.32 -12.83 -8.49
N GLY A 82 4.11 -13.50 -9.33
CA GLY A 82 4.03 -14.94 -9.58
C GLY A 82 4.46 -15.80 -8.39
N ARG A 83 5.26 -15.25 -7.46
CA ARG A 83 5.74 -15.96 -6.26
C ARG A 83 4.69 -16.06 -5.16
N ARG A 84 3.60 -15.28 -5.26
CA ARG A 84 2.43 -15.33 -4.35
C ARG A 84 2.83 -15.28 -2.87
N GLY A 85 3.71 -14.35 -2.51
CA GLY A 85 4.17 -14.11 -1.14
C GLY A 85 3.54 -12.87 -0.51
N GLY A 86 3.39 -12.92 0.81
CA GLY A 86 2.99 -11.80 1.65
C GLY A 86 2.95 -12.22 3.10
N TYR A 87 2.73 -11.24 3.97
CA TYR A 87 2.51 -11.48 5.39
C TYR A 87 1.43 -10.54 5.91
N MET A 88 0.89 -10.90 7.06
CA MET A 88 0.12 -9.99 7.88
C MET A 88 0.71 -9.97 9.28
N GLU A 89 0.71 -8.81 9.90
CA GLU A 89 1.04 -8.63 11.31
C GLU A 89 -0.24 -8.30 12.07
N VAL A 90 -0.48 -9.00 13.18
CA VAL A 90 -1.72 -8.90 13.98
C VAL A 90 -1.37 -8.44 15.39
N THR A 91 -1.91 -7.29 15.80
CA THR A 91 -1.64 -6.62 17.10
C THR A 91 -2.93 -6.11 17.74
N GLY A 92 -2.98 -5.98 19.06
CA GLY A 92 -4.17 -5.49 19.78
C GLY A 92 -5.37 -6.45 19.80
N PHE A 93 -5.21 -7.70 19.35
CA PHE A 93 -6.25 -8.73 19.43
C PHE A 93 -6.12 -9.59 20.70
N PRO A 94 -7.24 -10.03 21.31
CA PRO A 94 -7.22 -11.05 22.35
C PRO A 94 -6.64 -12.37 21.84
N GLU A 95 -5.96 -13.12 22.73
CA GLU A 95 -5.28 -14.37 22.35
C GLU A 95 -6.24 -15.40 21.73
N ALA A 96 -7.45 -15.52 22.30
CA ALA A 96 -8.48 -16.40 21.75
C ALA A 96 -8.86 -16.09 20.29
N VAL A 97 -8.75 -14.83 19.85
CA VAL A 97 -8.99 -14.43 18.46
C VAL A 97 -7.79 -14.79 17.58
N LYS A 98 -6.57 -14.57 18.08
CA LYS A 98 -5.35 -15.01 17.37
C LYS A 98 -5.32 -16.52 17.15
N ASP A 99 -5.79 -17.30 18.13
CA ASP A 99 -5.93 -18.75 17.99
C ASP A 99 -6.91 -19.14 16.87
N GLN A 100 -8.03 -18.42 16.72
CA GLN A 100 -8.95 -18.65 15.61
C GLN A 100 -8.34 -18.26 14.26
N ILE A 101 -7.55 -17.19 14.20
CA ILE A 101 -6.82 -16.79 12.99
C ILE A 101 -5.82 -17.89 12.61
N LEU A 102 -5.05 -18.42 13.56
CA LEU A 102 -4.09 -19.50 13.33
C LEU A 102 -4.80 -20.79 12.90
N LYS A 103 -5.92 -21.13 13.53
CA LYS A 103 -6.77 -22.26 13.14
C LYS A 103 -7.28 -22.13 11.72
N LEU A 104 -7.69 -20.94 11.29
CA LEU A 104 -8.12 -20.70 9.91
C LEU A 104 -6.93 -20.83 8.93
N ALA A 105 -5.76 -20.29 9.29
CA ALA A 105 -4.56 -20.36 8.47
C ALA A 105 -4.06 -21.80 8.27
N SER A 106 -4.18 -22.65 9.29
CA SER A 106 -3.70 -24.04 9.25
C SER A 106 -4.51 -24.96 8.33
N ILE A 107 -5.75 -24.58 7.97
CA ILE A 107 -6.56 -25.31 6.97
C ILE A 107 -5.82 -25.38 5.62
N ASN A 108 -5.02 -24.36 5.30
CA ASN A 108 -4.27 -24.28 4.05
C ASN A 108 -2.83 -24.85 4.18
N LEU A 109 -2.54 -25.65 5.22
CA LEU A 109 -1.21 -26.20 5.55
C LEU A 109 -0.16 -25.12 5.85
N CYS A 110 0.42 -24.53 4.81
CA CYS A 110 1.36 -23.43 4.89
C CYS A 110 1.46 -22.67 3.55
N PRO A 111 1.93 -21.40 3.57
CA PRO A 111 2.23 -20.67 2.33
C PRO A 111 3.35 -21.33 1.53
N ASN A 112 3.38 -21.11 0.21
CA ASN A 112 4.43 -21.66 -0.64
C ASN A 112 5.83 -21.17 -0.21
N LEU A 113 6.82 -22.08 -0.20
CA LEU A 113 8.18 -21.81 0.30
C LEU A 113 8.87 -20.67 -0.47
N SER A 114 8.71 -20.63 -1.79
CA SER A 114 9.33 -19.57 -2.60
C SER A 114 8.82 -18.19 -2.21
N GLY A 115 7.52 -18.04 -1.94
CA GLY A 115 6.92 -16.80 -1.48
C GLY A 115 7.43 -16.39 -0.10
N GLN A 116 7.60 -17.36 0.81
CA GLN A 116 8.18 -17.11 2.13
C GLN A 116 9.63 -16.59 2.04
N ILE A 117 10.48 -17.24 1.23
CA ILE A 117 11.88 -16.82 1.01
C ILE A 117 11.92 -15.40 0.41
N CYS A 118 11.10 -15.12 -0.60
CA CYS A 118 11.03 -13.80 -1.20
C CYS A 118 10.55 -12.73 -0.19
N CYS A 119 9.62 -13.05 0.71
CA CYS A 119 9.22 -12.13 1.77
C CYS A 119 10.38 -11.82 2.73
N ALA A 120 11.15 -12.84 3.12
CA ALA A 120 12.32 -12.64 3.97
C ALA A 120 13.37 -11.75 3.29
N LEU A 121 13.65 -11.97 2.00
CA LEU A 121 14.58 -11.14 1.22
C LEU A 121 14.07 -9.71 1.03
N MET A 122 12.76 -9.51 0.86
CA MET A 122 12.14 -8.18 0.79
C MET A 122 12.36 -7.39 2.08
N MET A 123 12.20 -8.03 3.24
CA MET A 123 12.33 -7.38 4.55
C MET A 123 13.78 -7.24 5.00
N ASN A 124 14.71 -7.98 4.38
CA ASN A 124 16.14 -7.96 4.70
C ASN A 124 16.98 -7.68 3.43
N PRO A 125 16.90 -6.46 2.88
CA PRO A 125 17.70 -6.08 1.72
C PRO A 125 19.20 -6.06 2.07
N PRO A 126 20.10 -6.09 1.07
CA PRO A 126 21.53 -6.02 1.32
C PRO A 126 21.91 -4.82 2.17
N ALA A 127 22.79 -5.03 3.15
CA ALA A 127 23.28 -4.01 4.08
C ALA A 127 24.57 -3.35 3.58
N PRO A 128 24.91 -2.12 4.03
CA PRO A 128 26.17 -1.47 3.66
C PRO A 128 27.38 -2.38 3.93
N GLY A 129 28.29 -2.48 2.96
CA GLY A 129 29.46 -3.37 3.01
C GLY A 129 29.23 -4.79 2.44
N GLN A 130 27.99 -5.16 2.09
CA GLN A 130 27.74 -6.41 1.37
C GLN A 130 28.00 -6.26 -0.15
N PRO A 131 28.42 -7.34 -0.85
CA PRO A 131 28.82 -7.27 -2.26
C PRO A 131 27.75 -6.71 -3.22
N SER A 132 26.47 -6.96 -2.94
CA SER A 132 25.35 -6.56 -3.79
C SER A 132 24.70 -5.23 -3.37
N PHE A 133 25.17 -4.57 -2.30
CA PHE A 133 24.54 -3.37 -1.75
C PHE A 133 24.38 -2.24 -2.78
N GLU A 134 25.50 -1.79 -3.36
CA GLU A 134 25.49 -0.66 -4.29
C GLU A 134 24.62 -0.95 -5.52
N ARG A 135 24.73 -2.17 -6.05
CA ARG A 135 23.95 -2.61 -7.21
C ARG A 135 22.45 -2.64 -6.91
N TYR A 136 22.05 -3.24 -5.79
CA TYR A 136 20.65 -3.32 -5.37
C TYR A 136 20.02 -1.94 -5.24
N TRP A 137 20.71 -1.01 -4.57
CA TRP A 137 20.19 0.35 -4.38
C TRP A 137 20.18 1.16 -5.68
N ALA A 138 21.15 0.96 -6.57
CA ALA A 138 21.13 1.57 -7.90
C ALA A 138 19.93 1.08 -8.73
N GLU A 139 19.68 -0.24 -8.76
CA GLU A 139 18.53 -0.84 -9.45
C GLU A 139 17.20 -0.33 -8.87
N LYS A 140 17.06 -0.33 -7.54
CA LYS A 140 15.87 0.20 -6.84
C LYS A 140 15.60 1.67 -7.22
N ARG A 141 16.62 2.54 -7.14
CA ARG A 141 16.49 3.96 -7.51
C ARG A 141 16.11 4.13 -8.98
N ALA A 142 16.71 3.34 -9.88
CA ALA A 142 16.41 3.41 -11.30
C ALA A 142 14.95 3.03 -11.61
N ILE A 143 14.45 1.94 -11.00
CA ILE A 143 13.07 1.48 -11.17
C ILE A 143 12.09 2.53 -10.65
N LEU A 144 12.30 3.03 -9.42
CA LEU A 144 11.42 4.04 -8.82
C LEU A 144 11.46 5.36 -9.59
N GLY A 145 12.63 5.79 -10.07
CA GLY A 145 12.77 6.98 -10.91
C GLY A 145 12.05 6.84 -12.27
N SER A 146 12.11 5.66 -12.89
CA SER A 146 11.35 5.35 -14.11
C SER A 146 9.84 5.37 -13.89
N LEU A 147 9.38 4.81 -12.76
CA LEU A 147 7.96 4.83 -12.40
C LEU A 147 7.45 6.24 -12.14
N LYS A 148 8.21 7.05 -11.38
CA LYS A 148 7.90 8.47 -11.14
C LYS A 148 7.74 9.24 -12.45
N ARG A 149 8.73 9.13 -13.36
CA ARG A 149 8.70 9.82 -14.66
C ARG A 149 7.47 9.44 -15.48
N ARG A 150 7.11 8.15 -15.50
CA ARG A 150 5.91 7.66 -16.20
C ARG A 150 4.62 8.17 -15.57
N ALA A 151 4.55 8.23 -14.24
CA ALA A 151 3.40 8.76 -13.53
C ALA A 151 3.20 10.26 -13.84
N GLU A 152 4.26 11.07 -13.79
CA GLU A 152 4.23 12.49 -14.14
C GLU A 152 3.82 12.71 -15.61
N LEU A 153 4.38 11.93 -16.53
CA LEU A 153 4.03 11.99 -17.95
C LEU A 153 2.54 11.67 -18.17
N LEU A 154 2.04 10.59 -17.57
CA LEU A 154 0.66 10.13 -17.72
C LEU A 154 -0.33 11.16 -17.15
N VAL A 155 -0.12 11.61 -15.90
CA VAL A 155 -0.97 12.61 -15.25
C VAL A 155 -0.93 13.93 -16.03
N GLY A 156 0.26 14.35 -16.48
CA GLY A 156 0.43 15.55 -17.29
C GLY A 156 -0.25 15.45 -18.66
N ALA A 157 -0.32 14.27 -19.27
CA ALA A 157 -1.06 14.04 -20.51
C ALA A 157 -2.57 14.04 -20.28
N LEU A 158 -3.06 13.35 -19.23
CA LEU A 158 -4.48 13.29 -18.89
C LEU A 158 -5.06 14.67 -18.60
N ASN A 159 -4.34 15.52 -17.85
CA ASN A 159 -4.75 16.88 -17.53
C ASN A 159 -4.75 17.87 -18.71
N LYS A 160 -4.23 17.47 -19.88
CA LYS A 160 -4.31 18.28 -21.12
C LYS A 160 -5.56 17.97 -21.95
N LEU A 161 -6.27 16.90 -21.64
CA LEU A 161 -7.47 16.50 -22.38
C LEU A 161 -8.67 17.34 -21.90
N GLU A 162 -9.49 17.79 -22.85
CA GLU A 162 -10.73 18.50 -22.53
C GLU A 162 -11.69 17.58 -21.77
N GLY A 163 -12.33 18.12 -20.74
CA GLY A 163 -13.28 17.36 -19.90
C GLY A 163 -12.63 16.32 -18.99
N VAL A 164 -11.29 16.22 -18.93
CA VAL A 164 -10.58 15.27 -18.07
C VAL A 164 -9.74 16.01 -17.03
N SER A 165 -9.85 15.59 -15.77
CA SER A 165 -8.96 16.03 -14.69
C SER A 165 -8.39 14.83 -13.96
N CYS A 166 -7.13 14.90 -13.54
CA CYS A 166 -6.44 13.81 -12.87
C CYS A 166 -5.60 14.35 -11.72
N ASN A 167 -5.81 13.79 -10.52
CA ASN A 167 -4.96 14.06 -9.38
C ASN A 167 -3.54 13.57 -9.63
N SER A 168 -2.57 14.19 -8.94
CA SER A 168 -1.20 13.71 -8.91
C SER A 168 -1.14 12.28 -8.35
N ALA A 169 -0.44 11.40 -9.06
CA ALA A 169 -0.16 10.05 -8.59
C ALA A 169 1.01 10.10 -7.60
N GLU A 170 0.71 10.11 -6.30
CA GLU A 170 1.72 10.24 -5.26
C GLU A 170 2.53 8.95 -5.02
N GLY A 171 1.96 7.82 -5.45
CA GLY A 171 2.57 6.49 -5.36
C GLY A 171 1.83 5.42 -6.15
N ALA A 172 2.06 4.16 -5.81
CA ALA A 172 1.49 2.96 -6.46
C ALA A 172 1.83 2.86 -7.96
N LEU A 173 0.86 2.47 -8.80
CA LEU A 173 1.05 2.20 -10.23
C LEU A 173 -0.11 2.72 -11.10
N TYR A 174 -1.03 3.49 -10.52
CA TYR A 174 -2.29 3.84 -11.15
C TYR A 174 -2.55 5.34 -11.06
N ALA A 175 -3.23 5.87 -12.08
CA ALA A 175 -3.83 7.19 -12.10
C ALA A 175 -5.34 7.00 -12.30
N PHE A 176 -6.15 7.82 -11.63
CA PHE A 176 -7.61 7.74 -11.69
C PHE A 176 -8.19 9.07 -12.14
N PRO A 177 -8.24 9.31 -13.47
CA PRO A 177 -8.78 10.54 -14.01
C PRO A 177 -10.30 10.59 -13.80
N ARG A 178 -10.80 11.78 -13.46
CA ARG A 178 -12.20 12.14 -13.54
C ARG A 178 -12.51 12.62 -14.96
N VAL A 179 -13.49 11.99 -15.60
CA VAL A 179 -14.02 12.43 -16.88
C VAL A 179 -15.35 13.13 -16.63
N SER A 180 -15.50 14.34 -17.15
CA SER A 180 -16.74 15.11 -17.14
C SER A 180 -17.51 14.77 -18.40
N LEU A 181 -18.51 13.90 -18.27
CA LEU A 181 -19.33 13.45 -19.40
C LEU A 181 -20.39 14.51 -19.73
N PRO A 182 -20.58 14.87 -21.01
CA PRO A 182 -21.66 15.76 -21.42
C PRO A 182 -23.03 15.08 -21.24
N GLU A 183 -24.07 15.87 -20.98
CA GLU A 183 -25.44 15.37 -20.74
C GLU A 183 -25.94 14.45 -21.87
N ALA A 184 -25.59 14.77 -23.12
CA ALA A 184 -25.95 13.93 -24.27
C ALA A 184 -25.34 12.51 -24.17
N ALA A 185 -24.11 12.37 -23.68
CA ALA A 185 -23.49 11.06 -23.49
C ALA A 185 -24.13 10.29 -22.33
N VAL A 186 -24.54 10.99 -21.26
CA VAL A 186 -25.27 10.40 -20.14
C VAL A 186 -26.64 9.90 -20.61
N ALA A 187 -27.39 10.72 -21.35
CA ALA A 187 -28.72 10.35 -21.86
C ALA A 187 -28.68 9.13 -22.80
N VAL A 188 -27.63 8.97 -23.61
CA VAL A 188 -27.44 7.77 -24.44
C VAL A 188 -27.10 6.56 -23.57
N ALA A 189 -26.26 6.72 -22.54
CA ALA A 189 -25.89 5.63 -21.64
C ALA A 189 -27.07 5.11 -20.81
N GLU A 190 -28.04 5.97 -20.46
CA GLU A 190 -29.26 5.60 -19.72
C GLU A 190 -30.28 4.83 -20.58
N GLN A 191 -30.12 4.83 -21.91
CA GLN A 191 -30.98 4.09 -22.83
C GLN A 191 -30.47 2.67 -23.14
N LEU A 192 -29.29 2.30 -22.62
CA LEU A 192 -28.68 0.97 -22.75
C LEU A 192 -29.02 0.07 -21.57
#